data_AF-A0A0M0K1R4-F1
#
_entry.id   AF-A0A0M0K1R4-F1
#
_cell.length_a   1.000
_cell.length_b   1.000
_cell.length_c   1.000
_cell.angle_alpha   90.00
_cell.angle_beta   90.00
_cell.angle_gamma   90.00
#
_symmetry.space_group_name_H-M   'P 1'
#
loop_
_entity.id
_entity.type
_entity.pdbx_description
1 polymer ?
#
loop_
_entity_poly.entity_id
_entity_poly.type
_entity_poly.pdbx_seq_one_letter_code
_entity_poly.pdbx_strand_id
1 'polypeptide(L)'
;MIKADFLRTFSGTNLPFFQELRAEHPSAFVEVTISYEEVVRGAHVEKILSISHRWMEPTQPDPDGEQLKAIKAFLVSSAGKRIELVWIDGGSMPQHQPTIGLSRSVEDTADFKTMLSEVNMLFLGTTVLILYDLSYASRFWTQFEAWLGMQFATPNGLKSAVSTENARYHIVCIQGAAEQAELYKKALVDTWATKTPQQAFDFLSKPDVMVTNQSDKQDQLPKIKALDATVQGAFEAIDAQLEQLVAANAGAVERAKAEHQKGERECREATARAEVECRAAKERADAKVVPLAEAMARAEGEAAAARARAEAECRAAKEREDAKVVPLAEAMARAEGEAAAARARAEAECRAAKEREDAKVVPLAEAMTRAEGEAAAARMAKQTHAQAIKRGVMPIVMERAPLGLKIEGGSLRGKATEYMGLYMLDGIVNGRPAWKHTNGSCWVAFDGADWRGQPEADLGQKKGALMLTDADAASPDASSAIWQASAAEAKTVKMTFKEGDVVQASDDGPSASNIVEACMRDLT
;
A
#
# COMPACT_ATOMS: atom_id res chain seq x y z
N MET A 1 26.41 -5.65 3.10
CA MET A 1 26.53 -4.32 2.44
C MET A 1 26.90 -3.26 3.46
N ILE A 2 27.47 -2.14 3.01
CA ILE A 2 27.87 -1.01 3.86
C ILE A 2 26.72 0.01 3.93
N LYS A 3 26.44 0.57 5.11
CA LYS A 3 25.47 1.66 5.26
C LYS A 3 25.97 2.93 4.57
N ALA A 4 25.12 3.57 3.78
CA ALA A 4 25.47 4.78 3.04
C ALA A 4 25.87 5.93 3.98
N ASP A 5 25.21 6.08 5.14
CA ASP A 5 25.54 7.12 6.13
C ASP A 5 26.95 6.98 6.71
N PHE A 6 27.43 5.73 6.86
CA PHE A 6 28.80 5.49 7.24
C PHE A 6 29.76 6.03 6.18
N LEU A 7 29.55 5.70 4.90
CA LEU A 7 30.41 6.19 3.81
C LEU A 7 30.37 7.71 3.63
N ARG A 8 29.20 8.34 3.84
CA ARG A 8 29.05 9.81 3.79
C ARG A 8 29.98 10.50 4.79
N THR A 9 30.13 9.91 5.98
CA THR A 9 30.88 10.49 7.11
C THR A 9 32.29 9.91 7.28
N PHE A 10 32.63 8.83 6.59
CA PHE A 10 33.92 8.16 6.68
C PHE A 10 35.08 9.10 6.34
N SER A 11 36.10 9.17 7.20
CA SER A 11 37.20 10.13 7.14
C SER A 11 38.48 9.59 6.47
N GLY A 12 38.55 8.28 6.19
CA GLY A 12 39.69 7.68 5.52
C GLY A 12 39.85 8.12 4.07
N THR A 13 41.10 8.06 3.57
CA THR A 13 41.44 8.41 2.18
C THR A 13 41.05 7.31 1.21
N ASN A 14 41.22 6.05 1.60
CA ASN A 14 40.76 4.87 0.87
C ASN A 14 39.91 4.00 1.79
N LEU A 15 39.07 3.16 1.20
CA LEU A 15 38.19 2.26 1.93
C LEU A 15 38.96 0.97 2.29
N PRO A 16 39.09 0.61 3.59
CA PRO A 16 39.73 -0.64 3.99
C PRO A 16 38.98 -1.87 3.46
N PHE A 17 39.64 -3.04 3.51
CA PHE A 17 38.98 -4.29 3.08
C PHE A 17 37.87 -4.69 4.04
N PHE A 18 36.92 -5.49 3.54
CA PHE A 18 35.73 -5.94 4.28
C PHE A 18 36.06 -6.47 5.67
N GLN A 19 37.10 -7.30 5.81
CA GLN A 19 37.45 -7.87 7.12
C GLN A 19 37.95 -6.81 8.11
N GLU A 20 38.73 -5.83 7.64
CA GLU A 20 39.23 -4.72 8.48
C GLU A 20 38.07 -3.81 8.87
N LEU A 21 37.26 -3.39 7.89
CA LEU A 21 36.05 -2.60 8.15
C LEU A 21 35.08 -3.30 9.10
N ARG A 22 34.87 -4.62 8.94
CA ARG A 22 33.99 -5.41 9.82
C ARG A 22 34.53 -5.47 11.24
N ALA A 23 35.85 -5.52 11.41
CA ALA A 23 36.49 -5.55 12.72
C ALA A 23 36.47 -4.17 13.41
N GLU A 24 36.77 -3.09 12.68
CA GLU A 24 36.88 -1.73 13.23
C GLU A 24 35.53 -1.02 13.34
N HIS A 25 34.60 -1.34 12.43
CA HIS A 25 33.30 -0.67 12.28
C HIS A 25 32.16 -1.67 12.05
N PRO A 26 31.92 -2.63 12.97
CA PRO A 26 30.90 -3.67 12.77
C PRO A 26 29.49 -3.11 12.53
N SER A 27 29.15 -1.96 13.13
CA SER A 27 27.85 -1.29 12.95
C SER A 27 27.64 -0.66 11.56
N ALA A 28 28.70 -0.58 10.74
CA ALA A 28 28.65 -0.06 9.38
C ALA A 28 28.01 -1.06 8.40
N PHE A 29 27.82 -2.33 8.79
CA PHE A 29 27.32 -3.37 7.92
C PHE A 29 25.87 -3.77 8.21
N VAL A 30 25.21 -4.21 7.16
CA VAL A 30 23.91 -4.89 7.19
C VAL A 30 23.99 -6.10 6.26
N GLU A 31 23.50 -7.24 6.72
CA GLU A 31 23.31 -8.42 5.88
C GLU A 31 22.04 -8.25 5.04
N VAL A 32 22.14 -8.55 3.75
CA VAL A 32 21.05 -8.36 2.79
C VAL A 32 20.92 -9.61 1.96
N THR A 33 19.73 -10.20 1.94
CA THR A 33 19.35 -11.24 1.00
C THR A 33 18.72 -10.58 -0.23
N ILE A 34 19.12 -11.03 -1.42
CA ILE A 34 18.54 -10.58 -2.69
C ILE A 34 18.12 -11.81 -3.47
N SER A 35 16.89 -11.79 -3.99
CA SER A 35 16.39 -12.84 -4.89
C SER A 35 16.01 -12.27 -6.25
N TYR A 36 15.88 -13.15 -7.27
CA TYR A 36 15.43 -12.70 -8.59
C TYR A 36 14.01 -12.17 -8.57
N GLU A 37 13.13 -12.66 -7.69
CA GLU A 37 11.79 -12.11 -7.50
C GLU A 37 11.83 -10.65 -7.03
N GLU A 38 12.75 -10.30 -6.13
CA GLU A 38 12.95 -8.91 -5.70
C GLU A 38 13.59 -8.06 -6.81
N VAL A 39 14.53 -8.63 -7.55
CA VAL A 39 15.19 -7.98 -8.71
C VAL A 39 14.15 -7.62 -9.77
N VAL A 40 13.29 -8.55 -10.20
CA VAL A 40 12.29 -8.27 -11.24
C VAL A 40 11.20 -7.33 -10.75
N ARG A 41 10.93 -7.26 -9.44
CA ARG A 41 10.04 -6.25 -8.82
C ARG A 41 10.69 -4.87 -8.68
N GLY A 42 12.00 -4.75 -8.89
CA GLY A 42 12.76 -3.52 -8.70
C GLY A 42 12.85 -3.07 -7.25
N ALA A 43 12.74 -3.99 -6.28
CA ALA A 43 12.62 -3.66 -4.84
C ALA A 43 13.84 -2.89 -4.29
N HIS A 44 15.01 -3.10 -4.89
CA HIS A 44 16.28 -2.59 -4.38
C HIS A 44 16.84 -1.40 -5.18
N VAL A 45 16.18 -1.01 -6.29
CA VAL A 45 16.69 0.00 -7.22
C VAL A 45 16.90 1.34 -6.53
N GLU A 46 15.95 1.79 -5.71
CA GLU A 46 16.00 3.13 -5.11
C GLU A 46 16.93 3.24 -3.90
N LYS A 47 17.11 2.15 -3.13
CA LYS A 47 17.75 2.17 -1.82
C LYS A 47 19.16 1.56 -1.81
N ILE A 48 19.51 0.73 -2.80
CA ILE A 48 20.81 0.06 -2.84
C ILE A 48 21.63 0.56 -4.03
N LEU A 49 22.90 0.87 -3.77
CA LEU A 49 23.88 1.28 -4.76
C LEU A 49 24.97 0.21 -4.91
N SER A 50 25.13 -0.36 -6.09
CA SER A 50 26.28 -1.20 -6.44
C SER A 50 27.33 -0.38 -7.18
N ILE A 51 28.58 -0.47 -6.75
CA ILE A 51 29.71 0.21 -7.38
C ILE A 51 30.37 -0.73 -8.38
N SER A 52 30.35 -0.36 -9.66
CA SER A 52 31.14 -1.03 -10.68
C SER A 52 32.43 -0.26 -10.90
N HIS A 53 33.55 -0.91 -10.62
CA HIS A 53 34.86 -0.28 -10.60
C HIS A 53 35.98 -1.28 -10.89
N ARG A 54 37.15 -0.75 -11.22
CA ARG A 54 38.38 -1.55 -11.35
C ARG A 54 39.20 -1.43 -10.07
N TRP A 55 39.81 -2.55 -9.68
CA TRP A 55 40.97 -2.52 -8.78
C TRP A 55 42.16 -1.92 -9.52
N MET A 56 42.58 -0.72 -9.13
CA MET A 56 43.70 -0.02 -9.77
C MET A 56 45.01 -0.76 -9.51
N GLU A 57 45.22 -1.24 -8.28
CA GLU A 57 46.34 -2.11 -7.90
C GLU A 57 45.86 -3.44 -7.31
N PRO A 58 46.66 -4.53 -7.40
CA PRO A 58 46.27 -5.84 -6.89
C PRO A 58 45.99 -5.89 -5.38
N THR A 59 46.65 -5.04 -4.59
CA THR A 59 46.56 -5.01 -3.12
C THR A 59 45.84 -3.78 -2.57
N GLN A 60 45.45 -2.85 -3.43
CA GLN A 60 44.77 -1.61 -3.07
C GLN A 60 43.87 -1.17 -4.23
N PRO A 61 42.54 -1.35 -4.13
CA PRO A 61 41.63 -1.02 -5.23
C PRO A 61 41.65 0.45 -5.62
N ASP A 62 41.84 1.35 -4.64
CA ASP A 62 41.73 2.81 -4.77
C ASP A 62 42.92 3.51 -4.08
N PRO A 63 44.15 3.42 -4.66
CA PRO A 63 45.39 3.85 -3.99
C PRO A 63 45.45 5.35 -3.71
N ASP A 64 44.80 6.18 -4.52
CA ASP A 64 44.77 7.64 -4.39
C ASP A 64 43.45 8.19 -3.83
N GLY A 65 42.47 7.32 -3.56
CA GLY A 65 41.19 7.72 -2.98
C GLY A 65 40.22 8.37 -3.97
N GLU A 66 40.53 8.39 -5.27
CA GLU A 66 39.65 9.02 -6.27
C GLU A 66 38.29 8.32 -6.37
N GLN A 67 38.27 6.99 -6.21
CA GLN A 67 37.03 6.23 -6.29
C GLN A 67 36.13 6.51 -5.08
N LEU A 68 36.68 6.46 -3.87
CA LEU A 68 35.94 6.80 -2.66
C LEU A 68 35.41 8.24 -2.70
N LYS A 69 36.21 9.17 -3.21
CA LYS A 69 35.79 10.57 -3.43
C LYS A 69 34.58 10.64 -4.38
N ALA A 70 34.61 9.93 -5.51
CA ALA A 70 33.51 9.89 -6.46
C ALA A 70 32.23 9.27 -5.86
N ILE A 71 32.37 8.18 -5.10
CA ILE A 71 31.25 7.52 -4.39
C ILE A 71 30.61 8.49 -3.41
N LYS A 72 31.41 9.16 -2.56
CA LYS A 72 30.90 10.13 -1.58
C LYS A 72 30.20 11.30 -2.26
N ALA A 73 30.75 11.81 -3.36
CA ALA A 73 30.12 12.87 -4.15
C ALA A 73 28.76 12.43 -4.73
N PHE A 74 28.67 11.18 -5.22
CA PHE A 74 27.40 10.62 -5.68
C PHE A 74 26.39 10.49 -4.54
N LEU A 75 26.78 9.96 -3.37
CA LEU A 75 25.90 9.74 -2.23
C LEU A 75 25.27 11.01 -1.64
N VAL A 76 25.85 12.19 -1.89
CA VAL A 76 25.28 13.49 -1.49
C VAL A 76 24.48 14.20 -2.59
N SER A 77 24.54 13.68 -3.82
CA SER A 77 23.75 14.19 -4.95
C SER A 77 22.26 13.93 -4.78
N SER A 78 21.42 14.56 -5.61
CA SER A 78 19.96 14.33 -5.59
C SER A 78 19.60 12.86 -5.83
N ALA A 79 20.32 12.15 -6.70
CA ALA A 79 20.13 10.72 -6.94
C ALA A 79 20.60 9.86 -5.76
N GLY A 80 21.74 10.21 -5.15
CA GLY A 80 22.34 9.42 -4.08
C GLY A 80 21.72 9.59 -2.69
N LYS A 81 20.90 10.62 -2.46
CA LYS A 81 20.26 10.88 -1.15
C LYS A 81 19.30 9.77 -0.69
N ARG A 82 18.70 9.03 -1.64
CA ARG A 82 17.78 7.92 -1.33
C ARG A 82 18.48 6.59 -1.09
N ILE A 83 19.79 6.53 -1.37
CA ILE A 83 20.60 5.34 -1.14
C ILE A 83 20.82 5.17 0.37
N GLU A 84 20.47 3.98 0.86
CA GLU A 84 20.63 3.53 2.24
C GLU A 84 21.80 2.56 2.38
N LEU A 85 22.07 1.75 1.35
CA LEU A 85 23.09 0.70 1.35
C LEU A 85 23.97 0.78 0.12
N VAL A 86 25.26 0.48 0.30
CA VAL A 86 26.27 0.45 -0.76
C VAL A 86 26.94 -0.91 -0.79
N TRP A 87 27.04 -1.48 -1.98
CA TRP A 87 27.87 -2.63 -2.28
C TRP A 87 29.06 -2.16 -3.12
N ILE A 88 30.26 -2.47 -2.66
CA ILE A 88 31.52 -2.25 -3.39
C ILE A 88 32.42 -3.45 -3.17
N ASP A 89 33.03 -3.95 -4.23
CA ASP A 89 34.01 -5.02 -4.14
C ASP A 89 35.20 -4.59 -3.24
N GLY A 90 35.86 -5.55 -2.61
CA GLY A 90 36.88 -5.31 -1.59
C GLY A 90 36.30 -4.90 -0.23
N GLY A 91 35.40 -3.93 -0.19
CA GLY A 91 34.83 -3.37 1.04
C GLY A 91 33.57 -4.08 1.55
N SER A 92 32.86 -4.82 0.69
CA SER A 92 31.60 -5.51 1.04
C SER A 92 31.69 -7.03 1.06
N MET A 93 32.82 -7.61 0.65
CA MET A 93 32.99 -9.05 0.47
C MET A 93 34.37 -9.49 0.98
N PRO A 94 34.50 -10.66 1.64
CA PRO A 94 35.78 -11.13 2.17
C PRO A 94 36.86 -11.31 1.11
N GLN A 95 38.06 -10.76 1.35
CA GLN A 95 39.18 -10.79 0.41
C GLN A 95 40.30 -11.73 0.85
N HIS A 96 41.01 -12.31 -0.12
CA HIS A 96 42.18 -13.16 0.13
C HIS A 96 43.42 -12.50 -0.48
N GLN A 97 44.15 -11.76 0.35
CA GLN A 97 45.34 -10.98 0.01
C GLN A 97 46.51 -11.32 0.96
N PRO A 98 47.05 -12.55 0.92
CA PRO A 98 48.09 -13.00 1.85
C PRO A 98 49.40 -12.19 1.74
N THR A 99 49.65 -11.53 0.61
CA THR A 99 50.80 -10.63 0.40
C THR A 99 50.82 -9.42 1.33
N ILE A 100 49.66 -9.00 1.83
CA ILE A 100 49.50 -7.92 2.81
C ILE A 100 49.00 -8.45 4.17
N GLY A 101 49.09 -9.76 4.40
CA GLY A 101 48.68 -10.40 5.66
C GLY A 101 47.17 -10.61 5.82
N LEU A 102 46.35 -10.39 4.78
CA LEU A 102 44.90 -10.55 4.84
C LEU A 102 44.49 -11.91 4.26
N SER A 103 44.04 -12.84 5.11
CA SER A 103 43.57 -14.16 4.67
C SER A 103 42.12 -14.39 5.07
N ARG A 104 41.32 -14.93 4.14
CA ARG A 104 39.99 -15.46 4.44
C ARG A 104 40.07 -16.64 5.41
N SER A 105 39.16 -16.66 6.38
CA SER A 105 38.78 -17.86 7.12
C SER A 105 38.04 -18.88 6.23
N VAL A 106 37.68 -20.03 6.80
CA VAL A 106 36.87 -21.05 6.10
C VAL A 106 35.47 -20.49 5.83
N GLU A 107 34.90 -19.81 6.81
CA GLU A 107 33.59 -19.14 6.76
C GLU A 107 33.62 -18.02 5.71
N ASP A 108 34.62 -17.13 5.75
CA ASP A 108 34.78 -16.06 4.76
C ASP A 108 34.93 -16.63 3.33
N THR A 109 35.53 -17.81 3.17
CA THR A 109 35.67 -18.47 1.87
C THR A 109 34.33 -19.01 1.37
N ALA A 110 33.49 -19.53 2.27
CA ALA A 110 32.13 -19.95 1.92
C ALA A 110 31.28 -18.74 1.51
N ASP A 111 31.30 -17.67 2.31
CA ASP A 111 30.58 -16.43 2.03
C ASP A 111 31.01 -15.81 0.69
N PHE A 112 32.33 -15.70 0.45
CA PHE A 112 32.84 -15.18 -0.81
C PHE A 112 32.34 -15.97 -2.02
N LYS A 113 32.35 -17.32 -1.95
CA LYS A 113 31.91 -18.16 -3.06
C LYS A 113 30.43 -17.97 -3.36
N THR A 114 29.60 -17.90 -2.31
CA THR A 114 28.16 -17.62 -2.44
C THR A 114 27.92 -16.24 -3.03
N MET A 115 28.59 -15.21 -2.52
CA MET A 115 28.44 -13.84 -3.03
C MET A 115 28.89 -13.70 -4.48
N LEU A 116 30.02 -14.33 -4.85
CA LEU A 116 30.54 -14.29 -6.22
C LEU A 116 29.65 -15.05 -7.21
N SER A 117 28.96 -16.11 -6.78
CA SER A 117 28.05 -16.85 -7.67
C SER A 117 26.81 -16.03 -8.02
N GLU A 118 26.40 -15.11 -7.16
CA GLU A 118 25.15 -14.35 -7.29
C GLU A 118 25.35 -12.86 -7.57
N VAL A 119 26.59 -12.42 -7.80
CA VAL A 119 26.93 -10.99 -7.97
C VAL A 119 26.17 -10.32 -9.11
N ASN A 120 25.78 -11.07 -10.13
CA ASN A 120 25.00 -10.55 -11.25
C ASN A 120 23.60 -10.05 -10.84
N MET A 121 22.99 -10.62 -9.79
CA MET A 121 21.72 -10.11 -9.25
C MET A 121 21.86 -8.68 -8.71
N LEU A 122 22.98 -8.36 -8.07
CA LEU A 122 23.25 -7.03 -7.53
C LEU A 122 23.20 -5.98 -8.64
N PHE A 123 23.98 -6.20 -9.71
CA PHE A 123 24.07 -5.26 -10.81
C PHE A 123 22.84 -5.27 -11.71
N LEU A 124 21.99 -6.29 -11.64
CA LEU A 124 20.69 -6.32 -12.33
C LEU A 124 19.54 -5.69 -11.52
N GLY A 125 19.62 -5.66 -10.18
CA GLY A 125 18.50 -5.25 -9.32
C GLY A 125 18.66 -3.94 -8.55
N THR A 126 19.82 -3.29 -8.60
CA THR A 126 20.14 -2.11 -7.77
C THR A 126 20.48 -0.89 -8.62
N THR A 127 20.60 0.31 -8.04
CA THR A 127 21.23 1.42 -8.76
C THR A 127 22.72 1.13 -8.94
N VAL A 128 23.28 1.41 -10.12
CA VAL A 128 24.69 1.12 -10.42
C VAL A 128 25.46 2.43 -10.63
N LEU A 129 26.51 2.66 -9.85
CA LEU A 129 27.48 3.72 -10.10
C LEU A 129 28.71 3.10 -10.76
N ILE A 130 28.96 3.50 -12.00
CA ILE A 130 30.09 3.09 -12.81
C ILE A 130 31.21 4.12 -12.66
N LEU A 131 32.33 3.70 -12.10
CA LEU A 131 33.55 4.49 -11.98
C LEU A 131 34.49 4.15 -13.14
N TYR A 132 34.48 4.98 -14.17
CA TYR A 132 35.14 4.68 -15.44
C TYR A 132 36.52 5.33 -15.53
N ASP A 133 37.58 4.53 -15.47
CA ASP A 133 38.94 4.90 -15.88
C ASP A 133 39.28 4.34 -17.28
N LEU A 134 40.41 4.75 -17.87
CA LEU A 134 40.77 4.33 -19.24
C LEU A 134 40.96 2.80 -19.40
N SER A 135 41.28 2.09 -18.32
CA SER A 135 41.42 0.63 -18.33
C SER A 135 40.10 -0.10 -18.04
N TYR A 136 39.04 0.61 -17.66
CA TYR A 136 37.76 0.02 -17.29
C TYR A 136 37.20 -0.90 -18.39
N ALA A 137 37.18 -0.42 -19.63
CA ALA A 137 36.63 -1.18 -20.77
C ALA A 137 37.51 -2.36 -21.24
N SER A 138 38.65 -2.62 -20.59
CA SER A 138 39.49 -3.78 -20.91
C SER A 138 39.19 -5.00 -20.05
N ARG A 139 38.51 -4.85 -18.91
CA ARG A 139 38.32 -5.92 -17.91
C ARG A 139 36.97 -6.59 -18.06
N PHE A 140 36.89 -7.89 -17.74
CA PHE A 140 35.66 -8.66 -17.85
C PHE A 140 34.57 -8.17 -16.89
N TRP A 141 34.87 -8.10 -15.58
CA TRP A 141 33.89 -7.76 -14.54
C TRP A 141 33.28 -6.37 -14.74
N THR A 142 34.10 -5.34 -14.90
CA THR A 142 33.64 -3.97 -15.16
C THR A 142 32.69 -3.87 -16.36
N GLN A 143 32.97 -4.60 -17.44
CA GLN A 143 32.13 -4.64 -18.63
C GLN A 143 30.84 -5.44 -18.41
N PHE A 144 30.92 -6.58 -17.73
CA PHE A 144 29.77 -7.39 -17.39
C PHE A 144 28.80 -6.65 -16.47
N GLU A 145 29.32 -5.99 -15.43
CA GLU A 145 28.57 -5.16 -14.49
C GLU A 145 27.95 -3.94 -15.17
N ALA A 146 28.68 -3.26 -16.05
CA ALA A 146 28.14 -2.16 -16.84
C ALA A 146 26.98 -2.61 -17.74
N TRP A 147 27.12 -3.76 -18.41
CA TRP A 147 26.04 -4.33 -19.20
C TRP A 147 24.80 -4.61 -18.36
N LEU A 148 24.95 -5.30 -17.23
CA LEU A 148 23.86 -5.60 -16.30
C LEU A 148 23.17 -4.32 -15.79
N GLY A 149 23.94 -3.29 -15.42
CA GLY A 149 23.41 -2.00 -14.96
C GLY A 149 22.63 -1.23 -16.03
N MET A 150 22.89 -1.51 -17.31
CA MET A 150 22.17 -0.94 -18.45
C MET A 150 21.01 -1.82 -18.93
N GLN A 151 20.79 -3.00 -18.35
CA GLN A 151 19.64 -3.84 -18.64
C GLN A 151 18.56 -3.69 -17.55
N PHE A 152 17.32 -4.06 -17.89
CA PHE A 152 16.25 -4.31 -16.94
C PHE A 152 15.49 -5.59 -17.32
N ALA A 153 14.90 -6.23 -16.33
CA ALA A 153 14.20 -7.50 -16.51
C ALA A 153 12.76 -7.29 -16.98
N THR A 154 12.33 -8.12 -17.93
CA THR A 154 10.95 -8.20 -18.40
C THR A 154 10.47 -9.66 -18.42
N PRO A 155 9.16 -9.91 -18.52
CA PRO A 155 8.63 -11.27 -18.63
C PRO A 155 9.10 -12.00 -19.89
N ASN A 156 9.67 -11.28 -20.87
CA ASN A 156 10.20 -11.86 -22.11
C ASN A 156 11.74 -11.89 -22.11
N GLY A 157 12.39 -11.67 -20.98
CA GLY A 157 13.85 -11.58 -20.86
C GLY A 157 14.35 -10.14 -20.65
N LEU A 158 15.66 -9.95 -20.76
CA LEU A 158 16.33 -8.67 -20.54
C LEU A 158 16.14 -7.70 -21.71
N LYS A 159 15.99 -6.41 -21.38
CA LYS A 159 15.93 -5.30 -22.34
C LYS A 159 16.81 -4.14 -21.89
N SER A 160 17.17 -3.27 -22.84
CA SER A 160 17.89 -2.01 -22.57
C SER A 160 17.09 -1.09 -21.65
N ALA A 161 17.66 -0.71 -20.52
CA ALA A 161 17.11 0.31 -19.61
C ALA A 161 17.43 1.74 -20.08
N VAL A 162 18.42 1.91 -20.96
CA VAL A 162 18.89 3.21 -21.45
C VAL A 162 17.77 3.97 -22.15
N SER A 163 17.64 5.26 -21.82
CA SER A 163 16.60 6.16 -22.35
C SER A 163 15.16 5.74 -22.01
N THR A 164 14.97 4.95 -20.96
CA THR A 164 13.66 4.59 -20.40
C THR A 164 13.55 5.04 -18.94
N GLU A 165 12.36 4.99 -18.37
CA GLU A 165 12.14 5.21 -16.93
C GLU A 165 12.86 4.20 -16.03
N ASN A 166 13.28 3.05 -16.58
CA ASN A 166 14.00 1.99 -15.86
C ASN A 166 15.51 2.22 -15.80
N ALA A 167 16.02 3.33 -16.36
CA ALA A 167 17.44 3.67 -16.30
C ALA A 167 17.89 3.88 -14.85
N ARG A 168 18.84 3.05 -14.40
CA ARG A 168 19.31 2.99 -13.01
C ARG A 168 20.84 3.01 -12.88
N TYR A 169 21.52 3.54 -13.89
CA TYR A 169 22.98 3.61 -13.92
C TYR A 169 23.46 5.06 -13.97
N HIS A 170 24.64 5.29 -13.39
CA HIS A 170 25.32 6.57 -13.40
C HIS A 170 26.79 6.35 -13.76
N ILE A 171 27.34 7.15 -14.67
CA ILE A 171 28.73 7.02 -15.11
C ILE A 171 29.50 8.24 -14.62
N VAL A 172 30.53 8.00 -13.82
CA VAL A 172 31.51 9.01 -13.39
C VAL A 172 32.87 8.61 -13.96
N CYS A 173 33.36 9.39 -14.90
CA CYS A 173 34.72 9.21 -15.40
C CYS A 173 35.70 9.77 -14.37
N ILE A 174 36.71 8.96 -14.03
CA ILE A 174 37.76 9.28 -13.06
C ILE A 174 39.13 9.18 -13.74
N GLN A 175 40.20 9.60 -13.05
CA GLN A 175 41.56 9.54 -13.60
C GLN A 175 41.65 10.23 -14.98
N GLY A 176 42.53 9.74 -15.86
CA GLY A 176 42.68 10.26 -17.23
C GLY A 176 41.41 10.18 -18.10
N ALA A 177 40.40 9.39 -17.72
CA ALA A 177 39.13 9.37 -18.47
C ALA A 177 38.28 10.62 -18.20
N ALA A 178 38.51 11.33 -17.08
CA ALA A 178 37.78 12.54 -16.72
C ALA A 178 37.97 13.67 -17.76
N GLU A 179 39.13 13.72 -18.44
CA GLU A 179 39.44 14.74 -19.45
C GLU A 179 38.51 14.69 -20.68
N GLN A 180 38.00 13.51 -21.01
CA GLN A 180 37.09 13.28 -22.13
C GLN A 180 35.84 12.52 -21.69
N ALA A 181 35.28 12.91 -20.54
CA ALA A 181 34.20 12.18 -19.89
C ALA A 181 33.00 11.88 -20.81
N GLU A 182 32.54 12.87 -21.58
CA GLU A 182 31.37 12.68 -22.47
C GLU A 182 31.64 11.68 -23.60
N LEU A 183 32.86 11.64 -24.13
CA LEU A 183 33.27 10.65 -25.15
C LEU A 183 33.20 9.23 -24.57
N TYR A 184 33.80 9.02 -23.39
CA TYR A 184 33.88 7.69 -22.78
C TYR A 184 32.53 7.20 -22.25
N LYS A 185 31.71 8.11 -21.67
CA LYS A 185 30.32 7.79 -21.30
C LYS A 185 29.54 7.30 -22.52
N LYS A 186 29.60 8.05 -23.63
CA LYS A 186 28.91 7.69 -24.86
C LYS A 186 29.41 6.35 -25.39
N ALA A 187 30.72 6.14 -25.47
CA ALA A 187 31.30 4.89 -25.95
C ALA A 187 30.86 3.68 -25.13
N LEU A 188 30.80 3.79 -23.79
CA LEU A 188 30.33 2.72 -22.93
C LEU A 188 28.84 2.40 -23.17
N VAL A 189 27.99 3.44 -23.23
CA VAL A 189 26.56 3.28 -23.47
C VAL A 189 26.30 2.69 -24.86
N ASP A 190 26.91 3.23 -25.92
CA ASP A 190 26.78 2.71 -27.28
C ASP A 190 27.21 1.24 -27.38
N THR A 191 28.21 0.85 -26.57
CA THR A 191 28.69 -0.53 -26.55
C THR A 191 27.67 -1.47 -25.92
N TRP A 192 27.10 -1.11 -24.77
CA TRP A 192 26.38 -2.07 -23.92
C TRP A 192 24.86 -1.94 -23.90
N ALA A 193 24.31 -0.75 -24.11
CA ALA A 193 22.89 -0.45 -23.91
C ALA A 193 21.97 -1.50 -24.53
N THR A 194 22.18 -1.81 -25.81
CA THR A 194 21.28 -2.61 -26.63
C THR A 194 21.73 -4.06 -26.83
N LYS A 195 22.82 -4.49 -26.20
CA LYS A 195 23.32 -5.86 -26.37
C LYS A 195 22.40 -6.86 -25.70
N THR A 196 21.95 -7.85 -26.46
CA THR A 196 21.28 -9.03 -25.91
C THR A 196 22.25 -9.87 -25.07
N PRO A 197 21.76 -10.80 -24.22
CA PRO A 197 22.64 -11.69 -23.48
C PRO A 197 23.60 -12.50 -24.37
N GLN A 198 23.14 -12.95 -25.54
CA GLN A 198 23.99 -13.65 -26.51
C GLN A 198 25.09 -12.72 -27.07
N GLN A 199 24.75 -11.48 -27.45
CA GLN A 199 25.75 -10.52 -27.93
C GLN A 199 26.74 -10.11 -26.84
N ALA A 200 26.29 -9.99 -25.59
CA ALA A 200 27.16 -9.72 -24.44
C ALA A 200 28.11 -10.90 -24.19
N PHE A 201 27.61 -12.13 -24.23
CA PHE A 201 28.44 -13.34 -24.17
C PHE A 201 29.51 -13.34 -25.25
N ASP A 202 29.13 -13.12 -26.51
CA ASP A 202 30.07 -13.17 -27.64
C ASP A 202 31.14 -12.08 -27.53
N PHE A 203 30.76 -10.89 -27.03
CA PHE A 203 31.70 -9.80 -26.79
C PHE A 203 32.66 -10.11 -25.63
N LEU A 204 32.15 -10.50 -24.47
CA LEU A 204 32.95 -10.75 -23.26
C LEU A 204 33.85 -11.99 -23.39
N SER A 205 33.52 -12.92 -24.30
CA SER A 205 34.32 -14.09 -24.61
C SER A 205 35.60 -13.78 -25.39
N LYS A 206 35.73 -12.57 -25.96
CA LYS A 206 36.88 -12.20 -26.79
C LYS A 206 38.21 -12.19 -26.00
N PRO A 207 39.34 -12.44 -26.68
CA PRO A 207 40.65 -12.56 -26.02
C PRO A 207 41.20 -11.23 -25.47
N ASP A 208 40.78 -10.10 -26.01
CA ASP A 208 41.16 -8.75 -25.56
C ASP A 208 40.43 -8.30 -24.28
N VAL A 209 39.38 -9.02 -23.87
CA VAL A 209 38.71 -8.81 -22.59
C VAL A 209 39.48 -9.55 -21.49
N MET A 210 40.19 -8.79 -20.65
CA MET A 210 41.11 -9.31 -19.64
C MET A 210 40.38 -9.80 -18.38
N VAL A 211 40.90 -10.87 -17.79
CA VAL A 211 40.53 -11.40 -16.46
C VAL A 211 41.75 -11.55 -15.58
N THR A 212 41.56 -11.44 -14.28
CA THR A 212 42.61 -11.78 -13.30
C THR A 212 42.64 -13.29 -13.06
N ASN A 213 41.47 -13.94 -13.09
CA ASN A 213 41.34 -15.39 -13.00
C ASN A 213 40.50 -15.93 -14.17
N GLN A 214 41.03 -16.90 -14.91
CA GLN A 214 40.34 -17.45 -16.07
C GLN A 214 39.05 -18.20 -15.69
N SER A 215 38.95 -18.72 -14.47
CA SER A 215 37.71 -19.37 -14.00
C SER A 215 36.54 -18.38 -13.98
N ASP A 216 36.77 -17.08 -13.76
CA ASP A 216 35.71 -16.06 -13.75
C ASP A 216 34.92 -16.08 -15.07
N LYS A 217 35.63 -16.12 -16.20
CA LYS A 217 34.99 -16.26 -17.52
C LYS A 217 34.30 -17.61 -17.67
N GLN A 218 34.94 -18.69 -17.25
CA GLN A 218 34.38 -20.05 -17.37
C GLN A 218 33.08 -20.21 -16.59
N ASP A 219 32.98 -19.60 -15.41
CA ASP A 219 31.86 -19.74 -14.50
C ASP A 219 30.73 -18.75 -14.82
N GLN A 220 31.05 -17.53 -15.25
CA GLN A 220 30.07 -16.46 -15.43
C GLN A 220 29.51 -16.38 -16.85
N LEU A 221 30.29 -16.69 -17.88
CA LEU A 221 29.79 -16.65 -19.27
C LEU A 221 28.56 -17.57 -19.49
N PRO A 222 28.51 -18.82 -18.98
CA PRO A 222 27.32 -19.65 -19.10
C PRO A 222 26.08 -19.01 -18.45
N LYS A 223 26.24 -18.29 -17.34
CA LYS A 223 25.14 -17.62 -16.65
C LYS A 223 24.54 -16.50 -17.48
N ILE A 224 25.35 -15.76 -18.24
CA ILE A 224 24.86 -14.71 -19.14
C ILE A 224 23.80 -15.29 -20.10
N LYS A 225 24.05 -16.46 -20.69
CA LYS A 225 23.09 -17.12 -21.58
C LYS A 225 21.81 -17.57 -20.88
N ALA A 226 21.89 -17.87 -19.59
CA ALA A 226 20.75 -18.30 -18.78
C ALA A 226 19.93 -17.14 -18.19
N LEU A 227 20.42 -15.89 -18.27
CA LEU A 227 19.78 -14.75 -17.61
C LEU A 227 18.33 -14.51 -18.07
N ASP A 228 18.06 -14.61 -19.38
CA ASP A 228 16.69 -14.44 -19.90
C ASP A 228 15.74 -15.47 -19.28
N ALA A 229 16.12 -16.74 -19.29
CA ALA A 229 15.33 -17.82 -18.69
C ALA A 229 15.19 -17.65 -17.16
N THR A 230 16.24 -17.15 -16.50
CA THR A 230 16.24 -16.93 -15.05
C THR A 230 15.25 -15.84 -14.66
N VAL A 231 15.27 -14.70 -15.36
CA VAL A 231 14.30 -13.63 -15.07
C VAL A 231 12.88 -14.06 -15.44
N GLN A 232 12.69 -14.74 -16.57
CA GLN A 232 11.40 -15.29 -16.98
C GLN A 232 10.81 -16.21 -15.90
N GLY A 233 11.61 -17.15 -15.38
CA GLY A 233 11.19 -18.03 -14.28
C GLY A 233 10.81 -17.27 -13.01
N ALA A 234 11.50 -16.17 -12.68
CA ALA A 234 11.14 -15.33 -11.54
C ALA A 234 9.81 -14.59 -11.74
N PHE A 235 9.52 -14.14 -12.97
CA PHE A 235 8.21 -13.59 -13.34
C PHE A 235 7.10 -14.63 -13.17
N GLU A 236 7.30 -15.84 -13.71
CA GLU A 236 6.34 -16.95 -13.61
C GLU A 236 6.09 -17.36 -12.15
N ALA A 237 7.13 -17.36 -11.31
CA ALA A 237 7.01 -17.65 -9.88
C ALA A 237 6.16 -16.60 -9.16
N ILE A 238 6.33 -15.32 -9.47
CA ILE A 238 5.51 -14.24 -8.91
C ILE A 238 4.06 -14.37 -9.36
N ASP A 239 3.82 -14.64 -10.65
CA ASP A 239 2.48 -14.87 -11.19
C ASP A 239 1.80 -16.01 -10.44
N ALA A 240 2.46 -17.17 -10.31
CA ALA A 240 1.94 -18.32 -9.59
C ALA A 240 1.59 -18.00 -8.12
N GLN A 241 2.44 -17.23 -7.42
CA GLN A 241 2.17 -16.77 -6.05
C GLN A 241 0.93 -15.87 -5.98
N LEU A 242 0.78 -14.94 -6.91
CA LEU A 242 -0.39 -14.06 -6.99
C LEU A 242 -1.67 -14.85 -7.27
N GLU A 243 -1.62 -15.87 -8.12
CA GLU A 243 -2.76 -16.73 -8.40
C GLU A 243 -3.20 -17.54 -7.18
N GLN A 244 -2.24 -18.11 -6.44
CA GLN A 244 -2.51 -18.81 -5.20
C GLN A 244 -3.14 -17.88 -4.15
N LEU A 245 -2.62 -16.66 -4.01
CA LEU A 245 -3.15 -15.68 -3.06
C LEU A 245 -4.58 -15.24 -3.41
N VAL A 246 -4.86 -15.00 -4.69
CA VAL A 246 -6.22 -14.69 -5.16
C VAL A 246 -7.18 -15.85 -4.90
N ALA A 247 -6.76 -17.10 -5.16
CA ALA A 247 -7.58 -18.28 -4.90
C ALA A 247 -7.84 -18.48 -3.40
N ALA A 248 -6.82 -18.29 -2.56
CA ALA A 248 -6.94 -18.37 -1.10
C ALA A 248 -7.92 -17.32 -0.55
N ASN A 249 -7.82 -16.07 -1.03
CA ASN A 249 -8.72 -14.99 -0.63
C ASN A 249 -10.16 -15.23 -1.10
N ALA A 250 -10.36 -15.74 -2.33
CA ALA A 250 -11.69 -16.12 -2.80
C ALA A 250 -12.30 -17.23 -1.91
N GLY A 251 -11.51 -18.23 -1.53
CA GLY A 251 -11.96 -19.27 -0.60
C GLY A 251 -12.30 -18.73 0.80
N ALA A 252 -11.56 -17.72 1.29
CA ALA A 252 -11.86 -17.06 2.56
C ALA A 252 -13.18 -16.27 2.51
N VAL A 253 -13.43 -15.53 1.43
CA VAL A 253 -14.69 -14.80 1.22
C VAL A 253 -15.88 -15.75 1.20
N GLU A 254 -15.79 -16.88 0.50
CA GLU A 254 -16.90 -17.86 0.45
C GLU A 254 -17.16 -18.51 1.83
N ARG A 255 -16.11 -18.78 2.62
CA ARG A 255 -16.28 -19.24 4.01
C ARG A 255 -16.97 -18.17 4.88
N ALA A 256 -16.54 -16.92 4.78
CA ALA A 256 -17.15 -15.81 5.52
C ALA A 256 -18.63 -15.62 5.17
N LYS A 257 -18.99 -15.70 3.88
CA LYS A 257 -20.39 -15.67 3.43
C LYS A 257 -21.21 -16.81 4.00
N ALA A 258 -20.66 -18.03 4.01
CA ALA A 258 -21.35 -19.20 4.55
C ALA A 258 -21.59 -19.07 6.07
N GLU A 259 -20.60 -18.58 6.82
CA GLU A 259 -20.74 -18.31 8.26
C GLU A 259 -21.75 -17.20 8.53
N HIS A 260 -21.74 -16.12 7.75
CA HIS A 260 -22.72 -15.05 7.86
C HIS A 260 -24.14 -15.54 7.61
N GLN A 261 -24.38 -16.30 6.52
CA GLN A 261 -25.69 -16.88 6.22
C GLN A 261 -26.17 -17.85 7.31
N LYS A 262 -25.25 -18.62 7.89
CA LYS A 262 -25.55 -19.50 9.02
C LYS A 262 -25.96 -18.68 10.25
N GLY A 263 -25.21 -17.63 10.59
CA GLY A 263 -25.53 -16.73 11.70
C GLY A 263 -26.87 -16.02 11.51
N GLU A 264 -27.18 -15.54 10.30
CA GLU A 264 -28.49 -14.96 9.99
C GLU A 264 -29.62 -15.97 10.19
N ARG A 265 -29.44 -17.23 9.76
CA ARG A 265 -30.44 -18.28 9.96
C ARG A 265 -30.66 -18.56 11.44
N GLU A 266 -29.59 -18.70 12.22
CA GLU A 266 -29.67 -18.93 13.67
C GLU A 266 -30.35 -17.76 14.39
N CYS A 267 -30.06 -16.51 14.00
CA CYS A 267 -30.71 -15.32 14.54
C CYS A 267 -32.21 -15.26 14.19
N ARG A 268 -32.59 -15.60 12.95
CA ARG A 268 -34.01 -15.70 12.54
C ARG A 268 -34.74 -16.79 13.33
N GLU A 269 -34.12 -17.95 13.51
CA GLU A 269 -34.69 -19.04 14.31
C GLU A 269 -34.84 -18.67 15.78
N ALA A 270 -33.85 -17.98 16.36
CA ALA A 270 -33.91 -17.49 17.74
C ALA A 270 -35.00 -16.42 17.92
N THR A 271 -35.11 -15.47 16.98
CA THR A 271 -36.14 -14.43 16.98
C THR A 271 -37.53 -15.06 16.91
N ALA A 272 -37.74 -16.03 16.03
CA ALA A 272 -39.02 -16.74 15.92
C ALA A 272 -39.39 -17.49 17.21
N ARG A 273 -38.42 -18.13 17.88
CA ARG A 273 -38.63 -18.78 19.18
C ARG A 273 -39.01 -17.77 20.26
N ALA A 274 -38.29 -16.64 20.33
CA ALA A 274 -38.58 -15.58 21.28
C ALA A 274 -39.98 -14.97 21.06
N GLU A 275 -40.41 -14.76 19.82
CA GLU A 275 -41.77 -14.28 19.50
C GLU A 275 -42.86 -15.27 19.95
N VAL A 276 -42.63 -16.57 19.77
CA VAL A 276 -43.55 -17.61 20.26
C VAL A 276 -43.62 -17.61 21.80
N GLU A 277 -42.47 -17.49 22.48
CA GLU A 277 -42.44 -17.39 23.94
C GLU A 277 -43.11 -16.11 24.45
N CYS A 278 -42.85 -14.95 23.82
CA CYS A 278 -43.50 -13.68 24.16
C CYS A 278 -45.03 -13.77 23.94
N ARG A 279 -45.49 -14.42 22.86
CA ARG A 279 -46.92 -14.67 22.62
C ARG A 279 -47.54 -15.57 23.67
N ALA A 280 -46.88 -16.67 24.02
CA ALA A 280 -47.34 -17.58 25.08
C ALA A 280 -47.36 -16.90 26.45
N ALA A 281 -46.38 -16.04 26.75
CA ALA A 281 -46.35 -15.25 27.98
C ALA A 281 -47.50 -14.23 28.03
N LYS A 282 -47.79 -13.57 26.89
CA LYS A 282 -48.92 -12.67 26.75
C LYS A 282 -50.26 -13.40 26.92
N GLU A 283 -50.45 -14.55 26.28
CA GLU A 283 -51.63 -15.40 26.45
C GLU A 283 -51.81 -15.86 27.90
N ARG A 284 -50.71 -16.23 28.59
CA ARG A 284 -50.75 -16.56 30.03
C ARG A 284 -51.11 -15.36 30.90
N ALA A 285 -50.64 -14.16 30.56
CA ALA A 285 -51.00 -12.93 31.26
C ALA A 285 -52.48 -12.60 31.03
N ASP A 286 -52.96 -12.67 29.79
CA ASP A 286 -54.36 -12.42 29.43
C ASP A 286 -55.29 -13.45 30.08
N ALA A 287 -54.90 -14.73 30.12
CA ALA A 287 -55.62 -15.79 30.84
C ALA A 287 -55.68 -15.58 32.37
N LYS A 288 -54.78 -14.78 32.95
CA LYS A 288 -54.88 -14.35 34.37
C LYS A 288 -55.78 -13.12 34.54
N VAL A 289 -55.89 -12.26 33.52
CA VAL A 289 -56.72 -11.05 33.53
C VAL A 289 -58.20 -11.39 33.31
N VAL A 290 -58.53 -12.36 32.45
CA VAL A 290 -59.92 -12.73 32.13
C VAL A 290 -60.73 -13.20 33.36
N PRO A 291 -60.25 -14.12 34.22
CA PRO A 291 -60.97 -14.51 35.44
C PRO A 291 -61.14 -13.36 36.43
N LEU A 292 -60.19 -12.42 36.46
CA LEU A 292 -60.25 -11.24 37.32
C LEU A 292 -61.32 -10.27 36.83
N ALA A 293 -61.41 -10.03 35.52
CA ALA A 293 -62.46 -9.21 34.90
C ALA A 293 -63.86 -9.84 35.05
N GLU A 294 -63.98 -11.16 34.92
CA GLU A 294 -65.24 -11.89 35.17
C GLU A 294 -65.64 -11.85 36.65
N ALA A 295 -64.68 -11.95 37.58
CA ALA A 295 -64.92 -11.77 39.01
C ALA A 295 -65.32 -10.32 39.35
N MET A 296 -64.73 -9.32 38.68
CA MET A 296 -65.12 -7.92 38.78
C MET A 296 -66.55 -7.68 38.29
N ALA A 297 -66.94 -8.25 37.15
CA ALA A 297 -68.31 -8.13 36.63
C ALA A 297 -69.35 -8.80 37.54
N ARG A 298 -69.01 -9.93 38.17
CA ARG A 298 -69.85 -10.54 39.22
C ARG A 298 -69.94 -9.67 40.46
N ALA A 299 -68.83 -9.11 40.92
CA ALA A 299 -68.82 -8.22 42.09
C ALA A 299 -69.59 -6.91 41.83
N GLU A 300 -69.52 -6.34 40.62
CA GLU A 300 -70.34 -5.20 40.20
C GLU A 300 -71.82 -5.58 40.08
N GLY A 301 -72.14 -6.76 39.56
CA GLY A 301 -73.52 -7.28 39.53
C GLY A 301 -74.09 -7.52 40.93
N GLU A 302 -73.29 -8.05 41.86
CA GLU A 302 -73.64 -8.23 43.27
C GLU A 302 -73.74 -6.89 44.01
N ALA A 303 -72.86 -5.93 43.73
CA ALA A 303 -72.93 -4.57 44.27
C ALA A 303 -74.13 -3.79 43.70
N ALA A 304 -74.51 -4.02 42.44
CA ALA A 304 -75.71 -3.44 41.83
C ALA A 304 -76.99 -4.08 42.39
N ALA A 305 -77.00 -5.39 42.63
CA ALA A 305 -78.09 -6.08 43.31
C ALA A 305 -78.21 -5.65 44.78
N ALA A 306 -77.08 -5.39 45.45
CA ALA A 306 -77.03 -4.81 46.80
C ALA A 306 -77.51 -3.35 46.81
N ARG A 307 -77.17 -2.55 45.78
CA ARG A 307 -77.70 -1.18 45.58
C ARG A 307 -79.20 -1.16 45.31
N ALA A 308 -79.74 -2.09 44.53
CA ALA A 308 -81.18 -2.21 44.28
C ALA A 308 -81.97 -2.65 45.54
N ARG A 309 -81.39 -3.53 46.38
CA ARG A 309 -81.94 -3.87 47.70
C ARG A 309 -81.81 -2.72 48.69
N ALA A 310 -80.71 -1.98 48.66
CA ALA A 310 -80.49 -0.78 49.46
C ALA A 310 -81.38 0.39 49.05
N GLU A 311 -81.73 0.57 47.77
CA GLU A 311 -82.68 1.59 47.30
C GLU A 311 -84.13 1.30 47.75
N ALA A 312 -84.47 0.03 47.96
CA ALA A 312 -85.75 -0.37 48.58
C ALA A 312 -85.78 -0.07 50.10
N GLU A 313 -84.63 -0.13 50.77
CA GLU A 313 -84.47 0.20 52.20
C GLU A 313 -84.18 1.70 52.46
N CYS A 314 -83.64 2.44 51.48
CA CYS A 314 -83.25 3.86 51.54
C CYS A 314 -84.43 4.86 51.52
N ARG A 315 -85.67 4.40 51.65
CA ARG A 315 -86.81 5.29 51.97
C ARG A 315 -86.97 5.54 53.49
N ALA A 316 -86.13 4.95 54.34
CA ALA A 316 -86.28 5.05 55.80
C ALA A 316 -85.04 5.51 56.61
N ALA A 317 -83.84 5.66 56.03
CA ALA A 317 -82.68 6.08 56.84
C ALA A 317 -81.68 6.90 56.03
N LYS A 318 -82.01 8.18 55.87
CA LYS A 318 -81.05 9.19 55.45
C LYS A 318 -80.18 9.52 56.68
N GLU A 319 -78.87 9.38 56.51
CA GLU A 319 -77.78 9.85 57.38
C GLU A 319 -77.47 9.02 58.65
N ARG A 320 -76.66 7.96 58.46
CA ARG A 320 -75.51 7.70 59.36
C ARG A 320 -74.40 6.86 58.69
N GLU A 321 -73.24 7.50 58.62
CA GLU A 321 -71.87 6.99 58.54
C GLU A 321 -71.36 6.28 57.27
N ASP A 322 -70.55 7.07 56.56
CA ASP A 322 -69.36 6.68 55.83
C ASP A 322 -68.52 5.61 56.54
N ALA A 323 -68.69 4.35 56.16
CA ALA A 323 -67.64 3.35 56.23
C ALA A 323 -67.91 2.27 55.18
N LYS A 324 -66.89 1.99 54.35
CA LYS A 324 -66.76 0.88 53.38
C LYS A 324 -67.21 1.13 51.94
N VAL A 325 -66.52 2.02 51.22
CA VAL A 325 -66.38 1.91 49.73
C VAL A 325 -64.94 2.15 49.23
N VAL A 326 -64.00 2.52 50.11
CA VAL A 326 -62.59 2.80 49.72
C VAL A 326 -61.74 1.56 49.35
N PRO A 327 -61.92 0.34 49.91
CA PRO A 327 -60.96 -0.75 49.66
C PRO A 327 -60.96 -1.33 48.23
N LEU A 328 -62.05 -1.18 47.48
CA LEU A 328 -62.21 -1.85 46.18
C LEU A 328 -61.55 -1.05 45.04
N ALA A 329 -61.70 0.28 45.03
CA ALA A 329 -61.10 1.15 44.01
C ALA A 329 -59.57 1.23 44.15
N GLU A 330 -59.05 1.21 45.38
CA GLU A 330 -57.60 1.14 45.62
C GLU A 330 -57.02 -0.24 45.25
N ALA A 331 -57.75 -1.32 45.48
CA ALA A 331 -57.36 -2.66 45.02
C ALA A 331 -57.38 -2.78 43.49
N MET A 332 -58.35 -2.15 42.82
CA MET A 332 -58.44 -2.07 41.35
C MET A 332 -57.23 -1.36 40.74
N ALA A 333 -56.88 -0.17 41.26
CA ALA A 333 -55.74 0.60 40.75
C ALA A 333 -54.40 -0.14 40.95
N ARG A 334 -54.26 -0.89 42.06
CA ARG A 334 -53.07 -1.72 42.33
C ARG A 334 -52.97 -2.90 41.36
N ALA A 335 -54.08 -3.59 41.12
CA ALA A 335 -54.10 -4.76 40.23
C ALA A 335 -53.88 -4.38 38.75
N GLU A 336 -54.48 -3.29 38.27
CA GLU A 336 -54.20 -2.76 36.92
C GLU A 336 -52.75 -2.28 36.79
N GLY A 337 -52.21 -1.64 37.84
CA GLY A 337 -50.81 -1.24 37.90
C GLY A 337 -49.84 -2.42 37.84
N GLU A 338 -50.14 -3.53 38.54
CA GLU A 338 -49.33 -4.76 38.50
C GLU A 338 -49.43 -5.47 37.14
N ALA A 339 -50.61 -5.51 36.52
CA ALA A 339 -50.79 -6.08 35.19
C ALA A 339 -50.08 -5.27 34.09
N ALA A 340 -50.14 -3.94 34.17
CA ALA A 340 -49.41 -3.04 33.26
C ALA A 340 -47.89 -3.17 33.45
N ALA A 341 -47.42 -3.26 34.70
CA ALA A 341 -46.01 -3.48 35.01
C ALA A 341 -45.49 -4.84 34.51
N ALA A 342 -46.30 -5.90 34.59
CA ALA A 342 -45.96 -7.21 34.07
C ALA A 342 -45.84 -7.22 32.53
N ARG A 343 -46.75 -6.54 31.83
CA ARG A 343 -46.68 -6.38 30.36
C ARG A 343 -45.45 -5.58 29.93
N ALA A 344 -45.14 -4.48 30.64
CA ALA A 344 -43.96 -3.66 30.34
C ALA A 344 -42.64 -4.40 30.57
N ARG A 345 -42.54 -5.25 31.61
CA ARG A 345 -41.34 -6.07 31.87
C ARG A 345 -41.11 -7.12 30.77
N ALA A 346 -42.17 -7.79 30.32
CA ALA A 346 -42.08 -8.76 29.22
C ALA A 346 -41.64 -8.10 27.90
N GLU A 347 -42.14 -6.90 27.60
CA GLU A 347 -41.71 -6.13 26.42
C GLU A 347 -40.27 -5.61 26.52
N ALA A 348 -39.77 -5.35 27.72
CA ALA A 348 -38.37 -4.95 27.94
C ALA A 348 -37.41 -6.14 27.77
N GLU A 349 -37.76 -7.31 28.30
CA GLU A 349 -36.97 -8.55 28.13
C GLU A 349 -36.90 -8.98 26.65
N CYS A 350 -38.01 -8.89 25.91
CA CYS A 350 -38.04 -9.18 24.47
C CYS A 350 -37.16 -8.21 23.65
N ARG A 351 -37.02 -6.93 24.06
CA ARG A 351 -36.10 -5.97 23.42
C ARG A 351 -34.64 -6.27 23.72
N ALA A 352 -34.30 -6.52 24.98
CA ALA A 352 -32.92 -6.81 25.39
C ALA A 352 -32.36 -8.11 24.78
N ALA A 353 -33.22 -9.11 24.56
CA ALA A 353 -32.84 -10.34 23.87
C ALA A 353 -32.48 -10.10 22.40
N LYS A 354 -33.22 -9.22 21.71
CA LYS A 354 -32.97 -8.86 20.31
C LYS A 354 -31.64 -8.11 20.13
N GLU A 355 -31.37 -7.11 20.98
CA GLU A 355 -30.11 -6.35 20.95
C GLU A 355 -28.87 -7.24 21.20
N ARG A 356 -29.00 -8.27 22.05
CA ARG A 356 -27.91 -9.23 22.32
C ARG A 356 -27.57 -10.11 21.12
N GLU A 357 -28.54 -10.46 20.30
CA GLU A 357 -28.30 -11.25 19.08
C GLU A 357 -27.78 -10.37 17.94
N ASP A 358 -28.30 -9.15 17.78
CA ASP A 358 -27.78 -8.18 16.80
C ASP A 358 -26.29 -7.87 17.05
N ALA A 359 -25.86 -7.79 18.32
CA ALA A 359 -24.46 -7.56 18.70
C ALA A 359 -23.48 -8.69 18.28
N LYS A 360 -23.96 -9.89 17.95
CA LYS A 360 -23.12 -11.01 17.47
C LYS A 360 -22.88 -10.99 15.95
N VAL A 361 -23.78 -10.35 15.18
CA VAL A 361 -23.74 -10.34 13.71
C VAL A 361 -22.85 -9.22 13.17
N VAL A 362 -22.77 -8.09 13.89
CA VAL A 362 -21.97 -6.92 13.51
C VAL A 362 -20.48 -7.23 13.30
N PRO A 363 -19.78 -7.97 14.19
CA PRO A 363 -18.36 -8.29 13.99
C PRO A 363 -18.09 -9.22 12.80
N LEU A 364 -19.05 -10.08 12.44
CA LEU A 364 -18.95 -10.95 11.25
C LEU A 364 -19.10 -10.15 9.95
N ALA A 365 -19.98 -9.16 9.93
CA ALA A 365 -20.12 -8.25 8.78
C ALA A 365 -18.84 -7.45 8.54
N GLU A 366 -18.23 -6.92 9.60
CA GLU A 366 -16.95 -6.20 9.52
C GLU A 366 -15.79 -7.09 9.03
N ALA A 367 -15.74 -8.35 9.47
CA ALA A 367 -14.75 -9.33 8.99
C ALA A 367 -14.94 -9.66 7.51
N MET A 368 -16.19 -9.77 7.03
CA MET A 368 -16.51 -9.98 5.62
C MET A 368 -16.07 -8.79 4.77
N THR A 369 -16.36 -7.56 5.21
CA THR A 369 -15.92 -6.33 4.50
C THR A 369 -14.39 -6.25 4.42
N ARG A 370 -13.67 -6.63 5.49
CA ARG A 370 -12.20 -6.71 5.48
C ARG A 370 -11.69 -7.73 4.46
N ALA A 371 -12.25 -8.94 4.46
CA ALA A 371 -11.86 -10.00 3.52
C ALA A 371 -12.16 -9.62 2.06
N GLU A 372 -13.28 -8.95 1.80
CA GLU A 372 -13.61 -8.42 0.47
C GLU A 372 -12.64 -7.32 0.03
N GLY A 373 -12.23 -6.45 0.95
CA GLY A 373 -11.20 -5.43 0.70
C GLY A 373 -9.84 -6.05 0.35
N GLU A 374 -9.40 -7.07 1.09
CA GLU A 374 -8.16 -7.80 0.82
C GLU A 374 -8.21 -8.57 -0.52
N ALA A 375 -9.37 -9.16 -0.85
CA ALA A 375 -9.58 -9.82 -2.14
C ALA A 375 -9.59 -8.82 -3.31
N ALA A 376 -10.16 -7.63 -3.12
CA ALA A 376 -10.13 -6.55 -4.11
C ALA A 376 -8.70 -6.03 -4.33
N ALA A 377 -7.93 -5.82 -3.25
CA ALA A 377 -6.52 -5.43 -3.32
C ALA A 377 -5.67 -6.47 -4.07
N ALA A 378 -5.89 -7.76 -3.81
CA ALA A 378 -5.22 -8.85 -4.52
C ALA A 378 -5.56 -8.88 -6.03
N ARG A 379 -6.82 -8.64 -6.40
CA ARG A 379 -7.25 -8.55 -7.81
C ARG A 379 -6.63 -7.35 -8.52
N MET A 380 -6.59 -6.20 -7.85
CA MET A 380 -5.90 -5.00 -8.34
C MET A 380 -4.41 -5.29 -8.56
N ALA A 381 -3.72 -5.90 -7.58
CA ALA A 381 -2.32 -6.27 -7.72
C ALA A 381 -2.08 -7.21 -8.93
N LYS A 382 -2.94 -8.21 -9.15
CA LYS A 382 -2.88 -9.09 -10.33
C LYS A 382 -3.10 -8.32 -11.63
N GLN A 383 -4.06 -7.39 -11.67
CA GLN A 383 -4.34 -6.59 -12.86
C GLN A 383 -3.21 -5.61 -13.19
N THR A 384 -2.65 -4.95 -12.17
CA THR A 384 -1.45 -4.10 -12.30
C THR A 384 -0.27 -4.91 -12.79
N HIS A 385 -0.04 -6.11 -12.24
CA HIS A 385 1.01 -7.02 -12.68
C HIS A 385 0.81 -7.50 -14.13
N ALA A 386 -0.41 -7.85 -14.53
CA ALA A 386 -0.72 -8.25 -15.91
C ALA A 386 -0.58 -7.09 -16.92
N GLN A 387 -0.96 -5.86 -16.54
CA GLN A 387 -0.74 -4.67 -17.38
C GLN A 387 0.74 -4.32 -17.50
N ALA A 388 1.50 -4.51 -16.43
CA ALA A 388 2.94 -4.37 -16.40
C ALA A 388 3.67 -5.38 -17.30
N ILE A 389 3.25 -6.64 -17.26
CA ILE A 389 3.71 -7.68 -18.20
C ILE A 389 3.47 -7.23 -19.64
N LYS A 390 2.26 -6.73 -19.94
CA LYS A 390 1.86 -6.28 -21.28
C LYS A 390 2.62 -5.04 -21.77
N ARG A 391 3.08 -4.18 -20.85
CA ARG A 391 3.93 -3.00 -21.15
C ARG A 391 5.42 -3.33 -21.15
N GLY A 392 5.81 -4.54 -20.76
CA GLY A 392 7.22 -4.94 -20.63
C GLY A 392 7.94 -4.23 -19.49
N VAL A 393 7.22 -3.75 -18.48
CA VAL A 393 7.73 -2.99 -17.33
C VAL A 393 7.01 -3.54 -16.11
N MET A 394 7.69 -4.25 -15.22
CA MET A 394 7.18 -4.36 -13.85
C MET A 394 7.05 -2.94 -13.32
N PRO A 395 5.91 -2.54 -12.74
CA PRO A 395 5.99 -1.38 -11.88
C PRO A 395 6.99 -1.82 -10.82
N ILE A 396 7.94 -0.95 -10.49
CA ILE A 396 8.57 -1.01 -9.18
C ILE A 396 7.42 -1.35 -8.22
N VAL A 397 7.52 -2.48 -7.50
CA VAL A 397 6.65 -2.69 -6.33
C VAL A 397 7.13 -1.63 -5.36
N MET A 398 6.71 -0.41 -5.64
CA MET A 398 6.80 0.67 -4.72
C MET A 398 5.96 0.14 -3.55
N GLU A 399 6.51 0.21 -2.36
CA GLU A 399 5.78 0.96 -1.33
C GLU A 399 5.37 2.30 -1.97
N ARG A 400 4.32 2.28 -2.81
CA ARG A 400 3.83 3.43 -3.52
C ARG A 400 3.05 4.19 -2.48
N ALA A 401 3.73 5.12 -1.82
CA ALA A 401 3.04 6.22 -1.17
C ALA A 401 2.08 6.87 -2.19
N PRO A 402 0.90 7.32 -1.74
CA PRO A 402 -0.35 6.69 -2.16
C PRO A 402 -1.04 7.39 -3.34
N LEU A 403 -1.98 6.64 -3.92
CA LEU A 403 -2.92 7.01 -4.98
C LEU A 403 -3.43 8.46 -4.86
N GLY A 404 -3.18 9.25 -5.90
CA GLY A 404 -3.62 10.64 -5.98
C GLY A 404 -5.00 10.78 -6.60
N LEU A 405 -5.88 11.55 -5.97
CA LEU A 405 -7.17 11.94 -6.55
C LEU A 405 -7.03 13.30 -7.24
N LYS A 406 -7.65 13.48 -8.42
CA LYS A 406 -7.72 14.78 -9.07
C LYS A 406 -9.16 15.26 -9.19
N ILE A 407 -9.40 16.47 -8.72
CA ILE A 407 -10.65 17.21 -8.97
C ILE A 407 -10.42 18.10 -10.19
N GLU A 408 -11.03 17.75 -11.33
CA GLU A 408 -10.90 18.50 -12.59
C GLU A 408 -12.21 18.59 -13.37
N GLY A 409 -12.32 19.62 -14.23
CA GLY A 409 -13.50 19.85 -15.07
C GLY A 409 -14.64 20.58 -14.35
N GLY A 410 -15.14 21.66 -14.96
CA GLY A 410 -16.23 22.49 -14.41
C GLY A 410 -15.79 23.91 -14.05
N SER A 411 -16.65 24.90 -14.28
CA SER A 411 -16.45 26.28 -13.79
C SER A 411 -16.91 26.40 -12.33
N LEU A 412 -16.11 25.91 -11.39
CA LEU A 412 -16.31 26.24 -9.97
C LEU A 412 -16.10 27.75 -9.76
N ARG A 413 -16.81 28.33 -8.79
CA ARG A 413 -16.73 29.75 -8.42
C ARG A 413 -16.62 29.89 -6.90
N GLY A 414 -15.98 30.98 -6.44
CA GLY A 414 -15.80 31.25 -5.01
C GLY A 414 -14.90 30.22 -4.32
N LYS A 415 -15.11 29.97 -3.02
CA LYS A 415 -14.25 29.09 -2.21
C LYS A 415 -14.10 27.67 -2.73
N ALA A 416 -15.03 27.18 -3.56
CA ALA A 416 -14.93 25.85 -4.17
C ALA A 416 -13.75 25.73 -5.16
N THR A 417 -13.26 26.83 -5.76
CA THR A 417 -12.11 26.77 -6.68
C THR A 417 -10.82 26.35 -6.00
N GLU A 418 -10.69 26.60 -4.69
CA GLU A 418 -9.51 26.20 -3.89
C GLU A 418 -9.38 24.67 -3.77
N TYR A 419 -10.47 23.95 -4.06
CA TYR A 419 -10.54 22.50 -4.02
C TYR A 419 -10.25 21.84 -5.37
N MET A 420 -9.92 22.61 -6.42
CA MET A 420 -9.48 22.03 -7.69
C MET A 420 -8.01 21.67 -7.62
N GLY A 421 -7.65 20.50 -8.15
CA GLY A 421 -6.27 20.05 -8.21
C GLY A 421 -6.07 18.64 -7.66
N LEU A 422 -4.84 18.39 -7.22
CA LEU A 422 -4.36 17.06 -6.83
C LEU A 422 -4.46 16.87 -5.33
N TYR A 423 -4.90 15.69 -4.93
CA TYR A 423 -5.06 15.27 -3.55
C TYR A 423 -4.28 14.00 -3.32
N MET A 424 -3.58 13.92 -2.19
CA MET A 424 -2.83 12.76 -1.74
C MET A 424 -3.55 12.12 -0.56
N LEU A 425 -3.63 10.80 -0.53
CA LEU A 425 -4.22 10.11 0.62
C LEU A 425 -3.42 10.45 1.89
N ASP A 426 -4.11 10.93 2.92
CA ASP A 426 -3.52 11.47 4.14
C ASP A 426 -4.37 11.08 5.37
N GLY A 427 -4.51 9.77 5.57
CA GLY A 427 -5.16 9.20 6.75
C GLY A 427 -6.61 8.76 6.55
N ILE A 428 -7.32 8.63 7.67
CA ILE A 428 -8.68 8.07 7.77
C ILE A 428 -9.53 9.03 8.60
N VAL A 429 -10.72 9.37 8.10
CA VAL A 429 -11.72 10.21 8.78
C VAL A 429 -13.07 9.49 8.74
N ASN A 430 -13.73 9.36 9.89
CA ASN A 430 -15.00 8.61 10.03
C ASN A 430 -14.94 7.18 9.44
N GLY A 431 -13.81 6.50 9.63
CA GLY A 431 -13.60 5.12 9.16
C GLY A 431 -13.41 4.99 7.64
N ARG A 432 -13.31 6.09 6.90
CA ARG A 432 -13.06 6.11 5.45
C ARG A 432 -11.77 6.86 5.11
N PRO A 433 -11.13 6.56 3.97
CA PRO A 433 -9.91 7.26 3.58
C PRO A 433 -10.17 8.77 3.41
N ALA A 434 -9.20 9.59 3.78
CA ALA A 434 -9.24 11.04 3.61
C ALA A 434 -8.03 11.51 2.80
N TRP A 435 -8.21 12.53 1.95
CA TRP A 435 -7.17 13.01 1.08
C TRP A 435 -6.90 14.50 1.30
N LYS A 436 -5.63 14.86 1.42
CA LYS A 436 -5.16 16.23 1.56
C LYS A 436 -4.74 16.79 0.21
N HIS A 437 -5.20 17.98 -0.11
CA HIS A 437 -4.81 18.69 -1.31
C HIS A 437 -3.32 19.04 -1.28
N THR A 438 -2.65 19.05 -2.44
CA THR A 438 -1.21 19.37 -2.52
C THR A 438 -0.87 20.80 -2.11
N ASN A 439 -1.84 21.72 -2.06
CA ASN A 439 -1.65 23.07 -1.48
C ASN A 439 -1.68 23.08 0.06
N GLY A 440 -2.00 21.95 0.71
CA GLY A 440 -1.97 21.75 2.16
C GLY A 440 -3.15 22.30 2.96
N SER A 441 -4.14 22.96 2.33
CA SER A 441 -5.20 23.69 3.04
C SER A 441 -6.61 23.09 2.90
N CYS A 442 -6.79 22.21 1.92
CA CYS A 442 -8.08 21.64 1.53
C CYS A 442 -8.03 20.12 1.66
N TRP A 443 -9.16 19.52 1.99
CA TRP A 443 -9.29 18.09 2.23
C TRP A 443 -10.53 17.51 1.57
N VAL A 444 -10.47 16.25 1.20
CA VAL A 444 -11.64 15.42 0.85
C VAL A 444 -11.79 14.34 1.91
N ALA A 445 -12.93 14.32 2.60
CA ALA A 445 -13.19 13.38 3.69
C ALA A 445 -14.67 12.98 3.76
N PHE A 446 -14.95 11.86 4.41
CA PHE A 446 -16.32 11.38 4.66
C PHE A 446 -16.86 12.00 5.95
N ASP A 447 -18.06 12.58 5.92
CA ASP A 447 -18.68 13.23 7.09
C ASP A 447 -19.55 12.31 7.96
N GLY A 448 -19.58 11.02 7.63
CA GLY A 448 -20.46 10.01 8.24
C GLY A 448 -21.72 9.72 7.43
N ALA A 449 -22.02 10.49 6.39
CA ALA A 449 -23.12 10.25 5.44
C ALA A 449 -22.70 10.50 3.99
N ASP A 450 -21.98 11.59 3.72
CA ASP A 450 -21.58 12.05 2.40
C ASP A 450 -20.08 12.34 2.33
N TRP A 451 -19.55 12.41 1.10
CA TRP A 451 -18.20 12.90 0.85
C TRP A 451 -18.17 14.43 0.78
N ARG A 452 -17.14 15.04 1.36
CA ARG A 452 -17.04 16.51 1.51
C ARG A 452 -15.68 17.04 1.12
N GLY A 453 -15.66 18.22 0.49
CA GLY A 453 -14.47 19.08 0.37
C GLY A 453 -14.45 20.09 1.52
N GLN A 454 -13.49 19.98 2.43
CA GLN A 454 -13.46 20.70 3.72
C GLN A 454 -12.09 21.33 4.02
N PRO A 455 -12.03 22.42 4.82
CA PRO A 455 -10.79 22.82 5.45
C PRO A 455 -10.43 21.82 6.56
N GLU A 456 -9.15 21.78 6.95
CA GLU A 456 -8.64 20.86 7.98
C GLU A 456 -9.40 20.98 9.31
N ALA A 457 -9.83 22.18 9.68
CA ALA A 457 -10.56 22.44 10.93
C ALA A 457 -11.98 21.82 11.00
N ASP A 458 -12.56 21.47 9.85
CA ASP A 458 -13.93 20.92 9.75
C ASP A 458 -13.94 19.44 9.36
N LEU A 459 -12.79 18.77 9.35
CA LEU A 459 -12.64 17.38 8.91
C LEU A 459 -13.66 16.44 9.58
N GLY A 460 -14.42 15.73 8.74
CA GLY A 460 -15.40 14.74 9.19
C GLY A 460 -16.69 15.34 9.76
N GLN A 461 -16.85 16.66 9.78
CA GLN A 461 -18.09 17.33 10.15
C GLN A 461 -19.00 17.50 8.94
N LYS A 462 -20.31 17.74 9.15
CA LYS A 462 -21.25 18.04 8.05
C LYS A 462 -21.14 19.49 7.52
N LYS A 463 -19.93 19.94 7.25
CA LYS A 463 -19.59 21.30 6.75
C LYS A 463 -18.60 21.19 5.61
N GLY A 464 -18.69 22.01 4.57
CA GLY A 464 -17.72 21.95 3.47
C GLY A 464 -18.12 22.80 2.28
N ALA A 465 -17.14 23.07 1.42
CA ALA A 465 -17.35 23.80 0.18
C ALA A 465 -17.87 22.91 -0.96
N LEU A 466 -17.62 21.59 -0.87
CA LEU A 466 -18.08 20.58 -1.83
C LEU A 466 -18.79 19.44 -1.10
N MET A 467 -19.78 18.84 -1.75
CA MET A 467 -20.53 17.67 -1.28
C MET A 467 -20.77 16.67 -2.42
N LEU A 468 -20.57 15.39 -2.16
CA LEU A 468 -20.94 14.29 -3.04
C LEU A 468 -21.84 13.33 -2.25
N THR A 469 -23.10 13.27 -2.66
CA THR A 469 -24.14 12.45 -2.03
C THR A 469 -24.09 11.03 -2.56
N ASP A 470 -23.19 10.24 -2.01
CA ASP A 470 -23.06 8.81 -2.29
C ASP A 470 -22.43 8.11 -1.07
N ALA A 471 -23.30 7.67 -0.16
CA ALA A 471 -22.90 7.00 1.08
C ALA A 471 -22.30 5.61 0.83
N ASP A 472 -22.69 4.95 -0.26
CA ASP A 472 -22.28 3.58 -0.57
C ASP A 472 -20.92 3.52 -1.26
N ALA A 473 -20.49 4.61 -1.90
CA ALA A 473 -19.18 4.71 -2.54
C ALA A 473 -18.03 4.64 -1.53
N ALA A 474 -17.19 3.61 -1.65
CA ALA A 474 -16.02 3.38 -0.80
C ALA A 474 -14.94 4.48 -0.91
N SER A 475 -14.91 5.20 -2.04
CA SER A 475 -14.09 6.37 -2.29
C SER A 475 -14.82 7.34 -3.21
N PRO A 476 -14.47 8.64 -3.22
CA PRO A 476 -15.22 9.62 -4.01
C PRO A 476 -15.13 9.43 -5.53
N ASP A 477 -14.08 8.78 -6.03
CA ASP A 477 -13.89 8.43 -7.44
C ASP A 477 -14.63 7.17 -7.88
N ALA A 478 -15.00 6.30 -6.93
CA ALA A 478 -15.85 5.14 -7.20
C ALA A 478 -17.33 5.53 -7.39
N SER A 479 -17.71 6.75 -7.01
CA SER A 479 -19.05 7.28 -7.17
C SER A 479 -19.30 7.76 -8.60
N SER A 480 -20.50 7.45 -9.12
CA SER A 480 -21.01 8.06 -10.34
C SER A 480 -21.80 9.35 -10.08
N ALA A 481 -22.01 9.71 -8.81
CA ALA A 481 -22.74 10.89 -8.41
C ALA A 481 -21.94 12.18 -8.65
N ILE A 482 -22.64 13.31 -8.60
CA ILE A 482 -22.10 14.61 -9.00
C ILE A 482 -21.77 15.43 -7.76
N TRP A 483 -20.59 16.03 -7.73
CA TRP A 483 -20.19 16.97 -6.68
C TRP A 483 -20.97 18.29 -6.79
N GLN A 484 -21.49 18.75 -5.65
CA GLN A 484 -22.24 19.98 -5.49
C GLN A 484 -21.44 20.99 -4.66
N ALA A 485 -21.32 22.22 -5.16
CA ALA A 485 -20.73 23.33 -4.41
C ALA A 485 -21.77 23.98 -3.49
N SER A 486 -21.34 24.50 -2.33
CA SER A 486 -22.22 25.09 -1.31
C SER A 486 -22.83 26.46 -1.68
N ALA A 487 -22.67 26.94 -2.92
CA ALA A 487 -23.18 28.23 -3.38
C ALA A 487 -24.05 28.09 -4.64
N ALA A 488 -25.14 28.87 -4.67
CA ALA A 488 -26.19 28.85 -5.68
C ALA A 488 -25.69 29.23 -7.08
N GLU A 489 -25.20 28.24 -7.82
CA GLU A 489 -25.21 28.10 -9.29
C GLU A 489 -24.57 26.73 -9.58
N ALA A 490 -25.41 25.70 -9.75
CA ALA A 490 -24.95 24.33 -9.96
C ALA A 490 -24.05 24.24 -11.20
N LYS A 491 -22.77 23.97 -10.98
CA LYS A 491 -21.84 23.56 -12.04
C LYS A 491 -21.11 22.31 -11.60
N THR A 492 -21.13 21.35 -12.51
CA THR A 492 -20.71 19.96 -12.32
C THR A 492 -19.19 19.86 -12.29
N VAL A 493 -18.67 18.99 -11.44
CA VAL A 493 -17.25 18.60 -11.43
C VAL A 493 -17.17 17.09 -11.36
N LYS A 494 -16.32 16.50 -12.20
CA LYS A 494 -16.09 15.07 -12.22
C LYS A 494 -14.76 14.80 -11.53
N MET A 495 -14.77 13.94 -10.52
CA MET A 495 -13.54 13.51 -9.90
C MET A 495 -12.99 12.36 -10.72
N THR A 496 -11.73 12.49 -11.15
CA THR A 496 -11.04 11.44 -11.90
C THR A 496 -9.91 10.91 -11.04
N PHE A 497 -9.83 9.60 -10.99
CA PHE A 497 -8.64 8.94 -10.50
C PHE A 497 -7.53 9.16 -11.53
N LYS A 498 -6.42 9.77 -11.12
CA LYS A 498 -5.21 9.79 -11.93
C LYS A 498 -4.22 8.82 -11.29
N GLU A 499 -3.96 7.70 -11.98
CA GLU A 499 -2.63 7.10 -11.88
C GLU A 499 -1.64 8.21 -12.22
N GLY A 500 -0.59 8.38 -11.42
CA GLY A 500 0.35 9.49 -11.56
C GLY A 500 0.83 9.62 -13.00
N ASP A 501 0.24 10.58 -13.73
CA ASP A 501 0.71 10.94 -15.05
C ASP A 501 2.11 11.52 -14.87
N VAL A 502 3.06 10.91 -15.58
CA VAL A 502 4.30 11.56 -15.99
C VAL A 502 3.91 12.96 -16.49
N VAL A 503 4.54 13.99 -15.94
CA VAL A 503 4.54 15.30 -16.59
C VAL A 503 5.27 15.12 -17.92
N GLN A 504 4.53 14.75 -18.96
CA GLN A 504 4.97 15.05 -20.32
C GLN A 504 4.97 16.57 -20.39
N ALA A 505 6.16 17.15 -20.51
CA ALA A 505 6.28 18.50 -21.03
C ALA A 505 5.51 18.52 -22.36
N SER A 506 4.51 19.38 -22.46
CA SER A 506 3.73 19.57 -23.68
C SER A 506 4.66 19.97 -24.81
N ASP A 507 4.73 19.14 -25.86
CA ASP A 507 5.34 19.40 -27.17
C ASP A 507 4.55 20.44 -27.97
N ASP A 508 4.27 21.60 -27.37
CA ASP A 508 3.74 22.79 -28.06
C ASP A 508 4.76 23.94 -27.99
N GLY A 509 6.04 23.60 -28.12
CA GLY A 509 7.12 24.52 -28.49
C GLY A 509 7.37 24.44 -29.99
N PRO A 510 7.72 25.55 -30.68
CA PRO A 510 7.82 25.57 -32.13
C PRO A 510 8.86 24.55 -32.62
N SER A 511 8.45 23.74 -33.61
CA SER A 511 9.30 22.77 -34.31
C SER A 511 10.72 23.30 -34.53
N ALA A 512 11.72 22.46 -34.18
CA ALA A 512 13.15 22.74 -34.29
C ALA A 512 13.62 23.10 -35.73
N SER A 513 12.76 22.99 -36.73
CA SER A 513 13.01 23.50 -38.08
C SER A 513 12.92 25.04 -38.20
N ASN A 514 12.27 25.74 -37.26
CA ASN A 514 12.06 27.20 -37.34
C ASN A 514 13.02 28.04 -36.48
N ILE A 515 13.85 27.41 -35.64
CA ILE A 515 14.84 28.12 -34.79
C ILE A 515 16.19 28.27 -35.51
N VAL A 516 16.50 27.40 -36.48
CA VAL A 516 17.73 27.47 -37.27
C VAL A 516 17.68 28.58 -38.34
N GLU A 517 16.50 28.93 -38.86
CA GLU A 517 16.35 30.03 -39.82
C GLU A 517 16.28 31.43 -39.17
N ALA A 518 15.90 31.52 -37.89
CA ALA A 518 15.85 32.80 -37.17
C ALA A 518 17.20 33.25 -36.62
N CYS A 519 18.15 32.33 -36.35
CA CYS A 519 19.50 32.68 -35.89
C CYS A 519 20.51 32.99 -37.02
N MET A 520 20.17 32.76 -38.29
CA MET A 520 21.05 33.05 -39.44
C MET A 520 20.72 34.33 -40.20
N ARG A 521 19.81 35.18 -39.70
CA ARG A 521 19.52 36.51 -40.28
C ARG A 521 20.11 37.71 -39.52
N ASP A 522 20.73 37.49 -38.36
CA ASP A 522 21.45 38.53 -37.60
C ASP A 522 23.00 38.40 -37.69
N LEU A 523 23.49 37.62 -38.66
CA LEU A 523 24.91 37.52 -39.02
C LEU A 523 25.10 37.51 -40.55
N THR A 524 24.60 38.55 -41.22
CA THR A 524 25.15 39.13 -42.47
C THR A 524 24.60 40.52 -42.69
#